data_AF-A0A7J6TIQ7-F1
#
_entry.id   AF-A0A7J6TIQ7-F1
#
_cell.length_a   1.000
_cell.length_b   1.000
_cell.length_c   1.000
_cell.angle_alpha   90.00
_cell.angle_beta   90.00
_cell.angle_gamma   90.00
#
_symmetry.space_group_name_H-M   'P 1'
#
loop_
_entity.id
_entity.type
_entity.pdbx_description
1 polymer ?
#
loop_
_entity_poly.entity_id
_entity_poly.type
_entity_poly.pdbx_seq_one_letter_code
_entity_poly.pdbx_strand_id
1 'polypeptide(L)'
;MRQLLQGLISYVGGFTVIAELNDEQVQCLSGGPVLCALSQTINPEAGGIGGTGGSTGGRYSERARAALRAAMTQEGPTLVQSFWHSLMAQRDLLVSHTAIINGFTENKGGLKLLGYLLDTSHTQLLQLTQYLVLVASAAHPYSELLPDVDQLFRPKGHRLMADQLPLAFHLCRPGLPPYGVLPSDDEKDRQTTVAKLGEAVKPFLPGQSEEALDGLSLNFYLTFWRLSLYDIYVPCDSYKKQIASMEREMVEMQGAADGRATAATPNPTKQTIKRAKKEIHRLREHIDKLRVEETLQLENHHRVLERLRRECGGWWKQEVGNEQATVALVKWMLAQRVMLSVQDALFCAHFVKLLVTLHPPGFQLLDFYNVATTLLMVLVQCCTESEARWFGVFLRDIMHYVKDLRSIGDSSKFAEYVAGNSAFYRHYRPYGEKDAEYLKLSELKKGHAKWEGRVCKALKPGLEKSADWSEKRNALTVLISCHEYCPVHYRSARAVMHQLEALSKDQGQPPDIKTMAGGLLSKMRQREDSLLDRPPPKPAHDHSKPSEGQSKSAEAHGKSTEAHNKPSDSHARTTSSSQGHALNALSSPSTGVKRSATDSPNSTTTSPEGKKLRANDERSERSSARERGRPPRE
;
A
#
# COMPACT_ATOMS: atom_id res chain seq x y z
N MET A 1 6.12 -22.53 17.45
CA MET A 1 4.86 -21.79 17.25
C MET A 1 4.41 -21.80 15.78
N ARG A 2 5.06 -21.06 14.88
CA ARG A 2 4.73 -20.90 13.43
C ARG A 2 3.96 -22.05 12.75
N GLN A 3 4.54 -23.24 12.65
CA GLN A 3 3.90 -24.39 11.96
C GLN A 3 2.65 -24.92 12.68
N LEU A 4 2.58 -24.84 14.00
CA LEU A 4 1.44 -25.31 14.80
C LEU A 4 0.22 -24.39 14.61
N LEU A 5 0.43 -23.06 14.58
CA LEU A 5 -0.66 -22.12 14.34
C LEU A 5 -1.25 -22.24 12.93
N GLN A 6 -0.40 -22.38 11.91
CA GLN A 6 -0.84 -22.69 10.54
C GLN A 6 -1.53 -24.05 10.44
N GLY A 7 -1.05 -25.05 11.21
CA GLY A 7 -1.74 -26.32 11.42
C GLY A 7 -3.17 -26.14 11.92
N LEU A 8 -3.34 -25.41 13.02
CA LEU A 8 -4.65 -25.15 13.62
C LEU A 8 -5.56 -24.34 12.69
N ILE A 9 -5.12 -23.18 12.20
CA ILE A 9 -5.97 -22.29 11.38
C ILE A 9 -6.37 -22.97 10.06
N SER A 10 -5.42 -23.49 9.30
CA SER A 10 -5.72 -23.99 7.95
C SER A 10 -6.26 -25.41 7.92
N TYR A 11 -5.76 -26.34 8.75
CA TYR A 11 -6.22 -27.74 8.71
C TYR A 11 -7.41 -27.98 9.63
N VAL A 12 -7.39 -27.46 10.87
CA VAL A 12 -8.49 -27.67 11.84
C VAL A 12 -9.61 -26.65 11.66
N GLY A 13 -9.28 -25.36 11.54
CA GLY A 13 -10.23 -24.29 11.25
C GLY A 13 -10.78 -24.34 9.83
N GLY A 14 -10.05 -24.94 8.89
CA GLY A 14 -10.39 -24.98 7.47
C GLY A 14 -10.12 -23.67 6.72
N PHE A 15 -9.32 -22.77 7.30
CA PHE A 15 -9.04 -21.45 6.75
C PHE A 15 -7.73 -21.46 5.92
N THR A 16 -7.86 -21.80 4.64
CA THR A 16 -6.76 -21.78 3.68
C THR A 16 -6.61 -20.40 3.05
N VAL A 17 -5.49 -19.72 3.30
CA VAL A 17 -5.13 -18.52 2.53
C VAL A 17 -4.25 -18.93 1.36
N ILE A 18 -4.72 -18.63 0.16
CA ILE A 18 -3.95 -18.73 -1.08
C ILE A 18 -2.81 -17.69 -1.00
N ALA A 19 -1.56 -18.15 -1.00
CA ALA A 19 -0.38 -17.28 -0.89
C ALA A 19 -0.22 -16.33 -2.09
N GLU A 20 -0.72 -16.74 -3.26
CA GLU A 20 -0.63 -15.98 -4.51
C GLU A 20 -2.01 -15.75 -5.12
N LEU A 21 -2.63 -14.63 -4.77
CA LEU A 21 -3.89 -14.20 -5.38
C LEU A 21 -3.64 -13.57 -6.76
N ASN A 22 -4.50 -13.89 -7.73
CA ASN A 22 -4.57 -13.24 -9.04
C ASN A 22 -5.29 -11.87 -8.96
N ASP A 23 -5.25 -11.07 -10.03
CA ASP A 23 -5.82 -9.71 -10.01
C ASP A 23 -7.33 -9.66 -9.71
N GLU A 24 -8.13 -10.65 -10.17
CA GLU A 24 -9.56 -10.70 -9.86
C GLU A 24 -9.82 -11.09 -8.40
N GLN A 25 -9.05 -12.02 -7.85
CA GLN A 25 -9.10 -12.36 -6.43
C GLN A 25 -8.68 -11.17 -5.55
N VAL A 26 -7.65 -10.42 -5.96
CA VAL A 26 -7.23 -9.16 -5.30
C VAL A 26 -8.37 -8.14 -5.32
N GLN A 27 -9.10 -7.97 -6.43
CA GLN A 27 -10.27 -7.09 -6.53
C GLN A 27 -11.53 -7.61 -5.83
N CYS A 28 -11.52 -8.83 -5.29
CA CYS A 28 -12.57 -9.35 -4.41
C CYS A 28 -12.29 -9.06 -2.92
N LEU A 29 -11.03 -8.75 -2.54
CA LEU A 29 -10.64 -8.42 -1.16
C LEU A 29 -11.12 -7.04 -0.67
N SER A 30 -11.70 -6.23 -1.55
CA SER A 30 -12.42 -5.00 -1.20
C SER A 30 -13.90 -5.22 -0.93
N GLY A 31 -14.42 -6.43 -1.11
CA GLY A 31 -15.81 -6.77 -0.77
C GLY A 31 -16.01 -7.05 0.72
N GLY A 32 -17.21 -7.49 1.08
CA GLY A 32 -17.50 -8.00 2.41
C GLY A 32 -16.95 -9.42 2.64
N PRO A 33 -17.22 -10.00 3.83
CA PRO A 33 -16.73 -11.32 4.20
C PRO A 33 -17.04 -12.45 3.22
N VAL A 34 -18.20 -12.44 2.53
CA VAL A 34 -18.61 -13.49 1.58
C VAL A 34 -17.81 -13.38 0.28
N LEU A 35 -17.68 -12.18 -0.31
CA LEU A 35 -16.84 -11.98 -1.50
C LEU A 35 -15.36 -12.22 -1.21
N CYS A 36 -14.88 -11.82 -0.03
CA CYS A 36 -13.52 -12.13 0.43
C CYS A 36 -13.29 -13.64 0.56
N ALA A 37 -14.22 -14.38 1.19
CA ALA A 37 -14.12 -15.82 1.37
C ALA A 37 -14.10 -16.58 0.03
N LEU A 38 -14.87 -16.13 -0.96
CA LEU A 38 -14.80 -16.66 -2.33
C LEU A 38 -13.40 -16.51 -2.92
N SER A 39 -12.81 -15.30 -2.87
CA SER A 39 -11.48 -15.04 -3.42
C SER A 39 -10.39 -15.97 -2.84
N GLN A 40 -10.51 -16.32 -1.56
CA GLN A 40 -9.55 -17.16 -0.83
C GLN A 40 -9.83 -18.66 -0.93
N THR A 41 -10.97 -19.07 -1.50
CA THR A 41 -11.36 -20.49 -1.66
C THR A 41 -11.44 -20.95 -3.12
N ILE A 42 -11.29 -20.05 -4.09
CA ILE A 42 -11.10 -20.41 -5.50
C ILE A 42 -9.68 -20.95 -5.71
N ASN A 43 -9.51 -22.24 -5.45
CA ASN A 43 -8.46 -23.06 -6.05
C ASN A 43 -9.15 -24.19 -6.84
N PRO A 44 -9.11 -24.21 -8.18
CA PRO A 44 -9.90 -25.13 -9.01
C PRO A 44 -9.72 -26.63 -8.69
N GLU A 45 -8.55 -27.03 -8.17
CA GLU A 45 -8.27 -28.42 -7.81
C GLU A 45 -8.72 -28.79 -6.38
N ALA A 46 -8.86 -27.79 -5.50
CA ALA A 46 -9.38 -27.96 -4.14
C ALA A 46 -10.86 -27.56 -4.12
N GLY A 47 -11.71 -28.49 -4.59
CA GLY A 47 -13.14 -28.30 -4.89
C GLY A 47 -13.85 -27.21 -4.08
N GLY A 48 -14.38 -26.23 -4.81
CA GLY A 48 -14.87 -24.95 -4.31
C GLY A 48 -15.88 -25.02 -3.16
N ILE A 49 -16.05 -23.89 -2.46
CA ILE A 49 -16.75 -23.71 -1.17
C ILE A 49 -17.63 -24.90 -0.79
N GLY A 50 -17.12 -25.78 0.07
CA GLY A 50 -17.86 -26.88 0.65
C GLY A 50 -18.40 -27.92 -0.35
N GLY A 51 -17.62 -28.31 -1.35
CA GLY A 51 -17.86 -29.50 -2.17
C GLY A 51 -17.75 -30.80 -1.34
N THR A 52 -18.88 -31.47 -1.09
CA THR A 52 -18.88 -32.78 -0.40
C THR A 52 -18.60 -33.93 -1.36
N GLY A 53 -17.35 -34.05 -1.82
CA GLY A 53 -16.87 -35.19 -2.61
C GLY A 53 -15.46 -34.97 -3.16
N GLY A 54 -14.60 -35.99 -3.10
CA GLY A 54 -13.22 -35.94 -3.62
C GLY A 54 -12.17 -35.93 -2.51
N SER A 55 -11.57 -37.08 -2.26
CA SER A 55 -10.54 -37.37 -1.26
C SER A 55 -9.36 -36.38 -1.20
N THR A 56 -9.32 -35.53 -0.17
CA THR A 56 -8.18 -35.44 0.80
C THR A 56 -8.45 -34.41 1.90
N GLY A 57 -8.86 -33.17 1.54
CA GLY A 57 -9.03 -32.08 2.51
C GLY A 57 -10.21 -32.22 3.49
N GLY A 58 -11.24 -32.99 3.14
CA GLY A 58 -12.51 -33.08 3.89
C GLY A 58 -12.53 -34.03 5.10
N ARG A 59 -11.45 -34.14 5.89
CA ARG A 59 -11.37 -35.11 7.02
C ARG A 59 -11.60 -34.56 8.43
N TYR A 60 -11.60 -33.25 8.64
CA TYR A 60 -11.91 -32.69 9.97
C TYR A 60 -13.41 -32.47 10.14
N SER A 61 -13.96 -33.07 11.20
CA SER A 61 -15.36 -32.89 11.59
C SER A 61 -15.66 -31.43 11.89
N GLU A 62 -16.88 -31.00 11.60
CA GLU A 62 -17.45 -29.72 12.04
C GLU A 62 -17.30 -29.51 13.56
N ARG A 63 -17.34 -30.59 14.34
CA ARG A 63 -17.05 -30.60 15.79
C ARG A 63 -15.65 -30.08 16.13
N ALA A 64 -14.64 -30.31 15.28
CA ALA A 64 -13.28 -29.82 15.49
C ALA A 64 -13.16 -28.31 15.19
N ARG A 65 -13.88 -27.81 14.17
CA ARG A 65 -14.00 -26.36 13.91
C ARG A 65 -14.75 -25.67 15.04
N ALA A 66 -15.83 -26.25 15.53
CA ALA A 66 -16.58 -25.75 16.68
C ALA A 66 -15.74 -25.74 17.96
N ALA A 67 -14.95 -26.78 18.22
CA ALA A 67 -14.03 -26.83 19.36
C ALA A 67 -12.91 -25.78 19.26
N LEU A 68 -12.29 -25.59 18.09
CA LEU A 68 -11.29 -24.54 17.90
C LEU A 68 -11.91 -23.13 18.06
N ARG A 69 -13.10 -22.91 17.50
CA ARG A 69 -13.86 -21.66 17.69
C ARG A 69 -14.16 -21.40 19.17
N ALA A 70 -14.61 -22.42 19.90
CA ALA A 70 -14.92 -22.32 21.33
C ALA A 70 -13.66 -22.04 22.17
N ALA A 71 -12.54 -22.72 21.91
CA ALA A 71 -11.28 -22.42 22.61
C ALA A 71 -10.82 -20.96 22.38
N MET A 72 -10.94 -20.47 21.14
CA MET A 72 -10.57 -19.10 20.77
C MET A 72 -11.53 -18.01 21.28
N THR A 73 -12.66 -18.37 21.92
CA THR A 73 -13.57 -17.40 22.56
C THR A 73 -13.72 -17.60 24.06
N GLN A 74 -13.74 -18.84 24.56
CA GLN A 74 -13.94 -19.17 25.98
C GLN A 74 -12.65 -19.05 26.80
N GLU A 75 -11.50 -19.49 26.25
CA GLU A 75 -10.16 -19.14 26.76
C GLU A 75 -9.59 -17.91 26.01
N GLY A 76 -10.45 -17.25 25.22
CA GLY A 76 -10.09 -16.41 24.09
C GLY A 76 -9.03 -15.36 24.38
N PRO A 77 -9.23 -14.41 25.30
CA PRO A 77 -8.31 -13.30 25.52
C PRO A 77 -6.88 -13.78 25.81
N THR A 78 -6.71 -14.67 26.79
CA THR A 78 -5.39 -15.18 27.20
C THR A 78 -4.69 -15.95 26.08
N LEU A 79 -5.43 -16.82 25.38
CA LEU A 79 -4.89 -17.67 24.32
C LEU A 79 -4.51 -16.85 23.07
N VAL A 80 -5.42 -15.97 22.63
CA VAL A 80 -5.25 -15.11 21.46
C VAL A 80 -4.12 -14.09 21.67
N GLN A 81 -4.07 -13.44 22.85
CA GLN A 81 -2.97 -12.53 23.20
C GLN A 81 -1.63 -13.27 23.26
N SER A 82 -1.60 -14.52 23.76
CA SER A 82 -0.38 -15.34 23.75
C SER A 82 0.10 -15.67 22.33
N PHE A 83 -0.81 -15.95 21.39
CA PHE A 83 -0.46 -16.11 19.98
C PHE A 83 0.08 -14.82 19.35
N TRP A 84 -0.59 -13.68 19.55
CA TRP A 84 -0.15 -12.39 19.01
C TRP A 84 1.20 -11.94 19.59
N HIS A 85 1.39 -12.02 20.92
CA HIS A 85 2.66 -11.71 21.56
C HIS A 85 3.80 -12.60 21.03
N SER A 86 3.54 -13.90 20.81
CA SER A 86 4.53 -14.82 20.24
C SER A 86 4.90 -14.47 18.79
N LEU A 87 3.92 -14.14 17.95
CA LEU A 87 4.16 -13.77 16.54
C LEU A 87 4.87 -12.42 16.41
N MET A 88 4.57 -11.45 17.29
CA MET A 88 5.19 -10.12 17.28
C MET A 88 6.58 -10.13 17.90
N ALA A 89 6.83 -10.91 18.94
CA ALA A 89 8.18 -11.21 19.41
C ALA A 89 9.02 -11.88 18.30
N GLN A 90 8.44 -12.82 17.55
CA GLN A 90 9.14 -13.45 16.42
C GLN A 90 9.40 -12.46 15.26
N ARG A 91 8.46 -11.55 14.94
CA ARG A 91 8.67 -10.52 13.89
C ARG A 91 9.74 -9.51 14.31
N ASP A 92 9.67 -8.98 15.52
CA ASP A 92 10.67 -8.04 16.06
C ASP A 92 12.08 -8.65 16.05
N LEU A 93 12.23 -9.88 16.54
CA LEU A 93 13.51 -10.60 16.56
C LEU A 93 14.17 -10.74 15.16
N LEU A 94 13.38 -10.75 14.08
CA LEU A 94 13.87 -10.82 12.70
C LEU A 94 14.20 -9.44 12.09
N VAL A 95 13.79 -8.33 12.73
CA VAL A 95 13.90 -6.97 12.18
C VAL A 95 14.80 -6.06 13.03
N SER A 96 14.88 -6.26 14.34
CA SER A 96 15.65 -5.40 15.27
C SER A 96 16.90 -6.06 15.88
N HIS A 97 16.95 -7.40 15.95
CA HIS A 97 18.00 -8.09 16.70
C HIS A 97 19.30 -8.29 15.89
N THR A 98 20.20 -7.30 15.94
CA THR A 98 21.43 -7.18 15.13
C THR A 98 22.22 -8.49 14.99
N ALA A 99 22.45 -9.25 16.06
CA ALA A 99 23.24 -10.49 16.00
C ALA A 99 22.60 -11.59 15.12
N ILE A 100 21.26 -11.61 15.00
CA ILE A 100 20.52 -12.55 14.15
C ILE A 100 20.55 -12.06 12.70
N ILE A 101 20.35 -10.76 12.50
CA ILE A 101 20.44 -10.11 11.18
C ILE A 101 21.84 -10.33 10.58
N ASN A 102 22.90 -10.07 11.34
CA ASN A 102 24.29 -10.29 10.93
C ASN A 102 24.53 -11.76 10.52
N GLY A 103 24.07 -12.71 11.34
CA GLY A 103 24.16 -14.14 11.03
C GLY A 103 23.43 -14.56 9.74
N PHE A 104 22.41 -13.81 9.31
CA PHE A 104 21.78 -13.98 7.99
C PHE A 104 22.51 -13.22 6.87
N THR A 105 23.05 -12.02 7.11
CA THR A 105 23.75 -11.24 6.07
C THR A 105 25.13 -11.79 5.72
N GLU A 106 25.83 -12.38 6.68
CA GLU A 106 27.16 -12.98 6.49
C GLU A 106 27.10 -14.28 5.67
N ASN A 107 25.94 -14.95 5.65
CA ASN A 107 25.75 -16.23 4.97
C ASN A 107 25.15 -16.07 3.57
N LYS A 108 25.72 -16.77 2.58
CA LYS A 108 25.24 -16.74 1.19
C LYS A 108 23.79 -17.23 1.09
N GLY A 109 22.87 -16.31 0.79
CA GLY A 109 21.43 -16.58 0.72
C GLY A 109 20.68 -16.48 2.05
N GLY A 110 21.35 -16.10 3.15
CA GLY A 110 20.71 -15.89 4.44
C GLY A 110 19.73 -14.70 4.43
N LEU A 111 19.99 -13.63 3.67
CA LEU A 111 19.02 -12.56 3.40
C LEU A 111 17.70 -13.08 2.80
N LYS A 112 17.77 -14.00 1.82
CA LYS A 112 16.58 -14.64 1.23
C LYS A 112 15.81 -15.47 2.28
N LEU A 113 16.52 -16.16 3.16
CA LEU A 113 15.90 -16.91 4.25
C LEU A 113 15.27 -15.97 5.30
N LEU A 114 15.93 -14.86 5.64
CA LEU A 114 15.42 -13.85 6.57
C LEU A 114 14.11 -13.23 6.04
N GLY A 115 14.09 -12.79 4.78
CA GLY A 115 12.88 -12.27 4.12
C GLY A 115 11.74 -13.30 4.11
N TYR A 116 12.02 -14.56 3.78
CA TYR A 116 11.03 -15.64 3.83
C TYR A 116 10.49 -15.92 5.25
N LEU A 117 11.36 -15.89 6.27
CA LEU A 117 10.95 -16.06 7.67
C LEU A 117 10.04 -14.90 8.12
N LEU A 118 10.39 -13.67 7.76
CA LEU A 118 9.63 -12.46 8.04
C LEU A 118 8.26 -12.49 7.37
N ASP A 119 8.21 -12.76 6.06
CA ASP A 119 6.97 -12.89 5.28
C ASP A 119 6.05 -13.98 5.81
N THR A 120 6.60 -15.15 6.18
CA THR A 120 5.79 -16.23 6.74
C THR A 120 5.24 -15.85 8.12
N SER A 121 6.04 -15.21 8.98
CA SER A 121 5.61 -14.78 10.32
C SER A 121 4.54 -13.70 10.24
N HIS A 122 4.67 -12.77 9.28
CA HIS A 122 3.71 -11.71 9.01
C HIS A 122 2.39 -12.26 8.45
N THR A 123 2.46 -13.11 7.43
CA THR A 123 1.29 -13.75 6.81
C THR A 123 0.45 -14.52 7.83
N GLN A 124 1.09 -15.17 8.81
CA GLN A 124 0.37 -15.85 9.89
C GLN A 124 -0.34 -14.92 10.88
N LEU A 125 0.18 -13.70 11.11
CA LEU A 125 -0.57 -12.69 11.88
C LEU A 125 -1.82 -12.24 11.12
N LEU A 126 -1.70 -11.95 9.82
CA LEU A 126 -2.83 -11.58 8.98
C LEU A 126 -3.88 -12.70 8.96
N GLN A 127 -3.46 -13.96 8.82
CA GLN A 127 -4.32 -15.15 8.89
C GLN A 127 -5.06 -15.27 10.23
N LEU A 128 -4.34 -15.11 11.35
CA LEU A 128 -4.94 -15.18 12.69
C LEU A 128 -5.95 -14.05 12.90
N THR A 129 -5.62 -12.82 12.50
CA THR A 129 -6.50 -11.66 12.59
C THR A 129 -7.79 -11.90 11.79
N GLN A 130 -7.68 -12.31 10.52
CA GLN A 130 -8.84 -12.58 9.68
C GLN A 130 -9.69 -13.76 10.18
N TYR A 131 -9.06 -14.83 10.70
CA TYR A 131 -9.76 -15.95 11.32
C TYR A 131 -10.54 -15.53 12.57
N LEU A 132 -9.96 -14.67 13.41
CA LEU A 132 -10.61 -14.18 14.63
C LEU A 132 -11.79 -13.26 14.34
N VAL A 133 -11.71 -12.41 13.31
CA VAL A 133 -12.87 -11.62 12.82
C VAL A 133 -14.01 -12.55 12.38
N LEU A 134 -13.69 -13.61 11.62
CA LEU A 134 -14.66 -14.62 11.17
C LEU A 134 -15.23 -15.49 12.31
N VAL A 135 -14.49 -15.63 13.42
CA VAL A 135 -14.93 -16.34 14.63
C VAL A 135 -15.85 -15.45 15.47
N ALA A 136 -15.43 -14.21 15.76
CA ALA A 136 -16.17 -13.27 16.60
C ALA A 136 -17.45 -12.75 15.95
N SER A 137 -17.53 -12.72 14.62
CA SER A 137 -18.70 -12.33 13.81
C SER A 137 -19.18 -10.88 13.94
N ALA A 138 -18.78 -10.15 14.98
CA ALA A 138 -19.10 -8.74 15.22
C ALA A 138 -17.97 -8.02 15.98
N ALA A 139 -17.94 -6.69 15.90
CA ALA A 139 -16.86 -5.87 16.43
C ALA A 139 -16.69 -5.98 17.96
N HIS A 140 -17.78 -6.00 18.74
CA HIS A 140 -17.68 -6.04 20.21
C HIS A 140 -17.16 -7.39 20.74
N PRO A 141 -17.67 -8.57 20.33
CA PRO A 141 -17.04 -9.85 20.70
C PRO A 141 -15.59 -9.99 20.21
N TYR A 142 -15.21 -9.30 19.14
CA TYR A 142 -13.81 -9.26 18.68
C TYR A 142 -12.94 -8.35 19.57
N SER A 143 -13.46 -7.21 20.03
CA SER A 143 -12.73 -6.29 20.92
C SER A 143 -12.43 -6.90 22.29
N GLU A 144 -13.25 -7.83 22.78
CA GLU A 144 -13.01 -8.56 24.03
C GLU A 144 -11.83 -9.55 23.95
N LEU A 145 -11.43 -9.98 22.75
CA LEU A 145 -10.25 -10.83 22.54
C LEU A 145 -8.93 -10.03 22.61
N LEU A 146 -9.01 -8.71 22.43
CA LEU A 146 -7.86 -7.81 22.40
C LEU A 146 -7.45 -7.32 23.80
N PRO A 147 -6.17 -6.94 24.01
CA PRO A 147 -5.81 -6.04 25.09
C PRO A 147 -6.52 -4.69 24.89
N ASP A 148 -6.81 -3.98 25.99
CA ASP A 148 -7.30 -2.59 25.93
C ASP A 148 -6.34 -1.70 25.13
N VAL A 149 -6.85 -0.62 24.54
CA VAL A 149 -6.11 0.27 23.64
C VAL A 149 -4.83 0.82 24.31
N ASP A 150 -4.90 1.21 25.58
CA ASP A 150 -3.73 1.66 26.34
C ASP A 150 -2.67 0.54 26.55
N GLN A 151 -3.06 -0.73 26.53
CA GLN A 151 -2.14 -1.87 26.63
C GLN A 151 -1.56 -2.26 25.28
N LEU A 152 -2.39 -2.26 24.22
CA LEU A 152 -1.98 -2.62 22.86
C LEU A 152 -0.96 -1.63 22.31
N PHE A 153 -1.18 -0.32 22.49
CA PHE A 153 -0.25 0.70 22.02
C PHE A 153 0.86 1.01 23.04
N ARG A 154 0.62 0.86 24.36
CA ARG A 154 1.58 1.22 25.42
C ARG A 154 1.95 0.03 26.36
N PRO A 155 2.51 -1.10 25.85
CA PRO A 155 2.71 -2.29 26.69
C PRO A 155 3.81 -2.07 27.74
N LYS A 156 3.48 -2.30 29.01
CA LYS A 156 4.41 -2.11 30.14
C LYS A 156 5.55 -3.13 30.09
N GLY A 157 6.69 -2.72 29.55
CA GLY A 157 7.95 -3.48 29.54
C GLY A 157 8.24 -4.28 28.26
N HIS A 158 7.36 -4.28 27.26
CA HIS A 158 7.59 -4.93 25.96
C HIS A 158 7.32 -3.94 24.82
N ARG A 159 8.35 -3.51 24.08
CA ARG A 159 8.20 -2.53 22.98
C ARG A 159 7.52 -3.08 21.71
N LEU A 160 7.29 -4.40 21.67
CA LEU A 160 6.86 -5.18 20.50
C LEU A 160 5.72 -4.58 19.66
N MET A 161 4.74 -3.92 20.30
CA MET A 161 3.59 -3.32 19.62
C MET A 161 3.78 -1.81 19.35
N ALA A 162 4.47 -1.13 20.27
CA ALA A 162 4.76 0.30 20.23
C ALA A 162 5.55 0.68 18.97
N ASP A 163 6.62 -0.06 18.69
CA ASP A 163 7.51 0.20 17.55
C ASP A 163 6.91 -0.33 16.21
N GLN A 164 5.72 -0.95 16.21
CA GLN A 164 5.02 -1.47 15.03
C GLN A 164 3.56 -1.00 14.95
N LEU A 165 3.35 0.31 15.12
CA LEU A 165 2.06 1.02 15.04
C LEU A 165 1.09 0.55 13.92
N PRO A 166 1.52 0.24 12.68
CA PRO A 166 0.61 -0.23 11.64
C PRO A 166 -0.06 -1.57 11.98
N LEU A 167 0.66 -2.46 12.67
CA LEU A 167 0.14 -3.75 13.11
C LEU A 167 -0.78 -3.60 14.32
N ALA A 168 -0.48 -2.70 15.26
CA ALA A 168 -1.42 -2.36 16.34
C ALA A 168 -2.77 -1.90 15.77
N PHE A 169 -2.77 -1.04 14.73
CA PHE A 169 -3.98 -0.67 14.01
C PHE A 169 -4.62 -1.83 13.23
N HIS A 170 -3.85 -2.68 12.56
CA HIS A 170 -4.40 -3.86 11.86
C HIS A 170 -5.16 -4.78 12.83
N LEU A 171 -4.61 -5.00 14.03
CA LEU A 171 -5.19 -5.84 15.07
C LEU A 171 -6.45 -5.22 15.69
N CYS A 172 -6.44 -3.94 16.06
CA CYS A 172 -7.58 -3.34 16.76
C CYS A 172 -8.73 -2.91 15.83
N ARG A 173 -8.46 -2.54 14.58
CA ARG A 173 -9.44 -1.94 13.65
C ARG A 173 -10.78 -2.71 13.57
N PRO A 174 -10.83 -4.05 13.47
CA PRO A 174 -12.10 -4.77 13.39
C PRO A 174 -12.95 -4.73 14.66
N GLY A 175 -12.36 -4.35 15.81
CA GLY A 175 -13.05 -4.16 17.09
C GLY A 175 -13.39 -2.71 17.42
N LEU A 176 -12.99 -1.75 16.59
CA LEU A 176 -13.33 -0.34 16.79
C LEU A 176 -14.80 -0.06 16.37
N PRO A 177 -15.46 0.96 16.95
CA PRO A 177 -16.78 1.38 16.50
C PRO A 177 -16.82 1.69 14.99
N PRO A 178 -17.76 1.10 14.22
CA PRO A 178 -17.84 1.25 12.76
C PRO A 178 -17.88 2.71 12.31
N TYR A 179 -17.08 3.06 11.31
CA TYR A 179 -16.80 4.47 10.98
C TYR A 179 -18.05 5.23 10.50
N GLY A 180 -18.86 4.59 9.65
CA GLY A 180 -20.06 5.17 9.05
C GLY A 180 -21.27 5.29 9.97
N VAL A 181 -21.25 4.70 11.18
CA VAL A 181 -22.37 4.85 12.12
C VAL A 181 -22.22 6.16 12.88
N LEU A 182 -23.15 7.09 12.62
CA LEU A 182 -23.19 8.40 13.26
C LEU A 182 -23.57 8.32 14.76
N PRO A 183 -23.31 9.38 15.53
CA PRO A 183 -23.73 9.50 16.93
C PRO A 183 -25.22 9.27 17.15
N SER A 184 -25.55 8.31 18.02
CA SER A 184 -26.87 8.16 18.66
C SER A 184 -26.70 7.34 19.94
N ASP A 185 -27.02 7.94 21.08
CA ASP A 185 -27.03 7.44 22.48
C ASP A 185 -25.73 6.80 23.03
N ASP A 186 -25.07 5.90 22.30
CA ASP A 186 -23.73 5.34 22.61
C ASP A 186 -22.59 6.38 22.52
N GLU A 187 -22.90 7.63 22.16
CA GLU A 187 -21.91 8.60 21.67
C GLU A 187 -20.80 8.89 22.67
N LYS A 188 -21.13 8.90 23.96
CA LYS A 188 -20.15 9.11 25.04
C LYS A 188 -19.05 8.05 25.01
N ASP A 189 -19.39 6.79 24.77
CA ASP A 189 -18.44 5.67 24.83
C ASP A 189 -17.68 5.54 23.49
N ARG A 190 -18.33 5.84 22.37
CA ARG A 190 -17.66 5.93 21.06
C ARG A 190 -16.63 7.08 21.03
N GLN A 191 -17.00 8.26 21.51
CA GLN A 191 -16.11 9.42 21.59
C GLN A 191 -15.00 9.21 22.64
N THR A 192 -15.30 8.56 23.77
CA THR A 192 -14.28 8.14 24.74
C THR A 192 -13.28 7.15 24.13
N THR A 193 -13.75 6.21 23.31
CA THR A 193 -12.88 5.24 22.61
C THR A 193 -11.96 5.93 21.60
N VAL A 194 -12.48 6.89 20.82
CA VAL A 194 -11.65 7.67 19.87
C VAL A 194 -10.66 8.58 20.61
N ALA A 195 -11.05 9.21 21.72
CA ALA A 195 -10.16 10.02 22.55
C ALA A 195 -9.03 9.17 23.18
N LYS A 196 -9.36 8.02 23.78
CA LYS A 196 -8.37 7.03 24.27
C LYS A 196 -7.38 6.64 23.18
N LEU A 197 -7.87 6.33 21.97
CA LEU A 197 -7.03 5.98 20.83
C LEU A 197 -6.09 7.13 20.42
N GLY A 198 -6.52 8.39 20.53
CA GLY A 198 -5.66 9.56 20.35
C GLY A 198 -4.50 9.62 21.36
N GLU A 199 -4.80 9.53 22.66
CA GLU A 199 -3.78 9.56 23.72
C GLU A 199 -2.90 8.29 23.75
N ALA A 200 -3.39 7.18 23.21
CA ALA A 200 -2.62 5.96 22.99
C ALA A 200 -1.63 6.08 21.82
N VAL A 201 -1.98 6.82 20.76
CA VAL A 201 -1.20 6.97 19.53
C VAL A 201 -0.18 8.10 19.60
N LYS A 202 -0.44 9.19 20.33
CA LYS A 202 0.47 10.36 20.46
C LYS A 202 1.95 10.01 20.75
N PRO A 203 2.30 9.05 21.65
CA PRO A 203 3.70 8.67 21.90
C PRO A 203 4.43 8.02 20.71
N PHE A 204 3.71 7.63 19.66
CA PHE A 204 4.25 6.99 18.44
C PHE A 204 4.29 7.94 17.24
N LEU A 205 3.82 9.18 17.42
CA LEU A 205 4.19 10.26 16.53
C LEU A 205 5.69 10.55 16.69
N PRO A 206 6.41 10.92 15.62
CA PRO A 206 7.83 11.28 15.72
C PRO A 206 8.02 12.43 16.71
N GLY A 207 9.02 12.34 17.60
CA GLY A 207 9.19 13.34 18.66
C GLY A 207 8.06 13.40 19.70
N GLN A 208 7.11 12.45 19.67
CA GLN A 208 5.97 12.33 20.60
C GLN A 208 5.00 13.53 20.58
N SER A 209 4.95 14.28 19.46
CA SER A 209 4.14 15.49 19.30
C SER A 209 3.27 15.46 18.03
N GLU A 210 2.11 16.12 18.09
CA GLU A 210 1.26 16.39 16.92
C GLU A 210 1.87 17.39 15.92
N GLU A 211 3.00 18.01 16.25
CA GLU A 211 3.76 18.88 15.36
C GLU A 211 4.43 18.08 14.23
N ALA A 212 4.88 16.86 14.51
CA ALA A 212 5.51 15.95 13.54
C ALA A 212 4.55 15.32 12.52
N LEU A 213 3.29 15.78 12.51
CA LEU A 213 2.36 15.59 11.39
C LEU A 213 2.53 16.68 10.31
N ASP A 214 3.48 17.59 10.48
CA ASP A 214 3.99 18.58 9.52
C ASP A 214 2.91 19.42 8.80
N GLY A 215 1.80 19.67 9.50
CA GLY A 215 0.64 20.43 9.00
C GLY A 215 -0.64 19.60 8.79
N LEU A 216 -0.62 18.29 9.04
CA LEU A 216 -1.84 17.46 9.11
C LEU A 216 -2.43 17.44 10.54
N SER A 217 -3.73 17.20 10.67
CA SER A 217 -4.40 17.06 11.98
C SER A 217 -4.35 15.63 12.53
N LEU A 218 -4.29 15.48 13.87
CA LEU A 218 -4.38 14.16 14.50
C LEU A 218 -5.71 13.46 14.18
N ASN A 219 -6.80 14.22 13.98
CA ASN A 219 -8.07 13.65 13.54
C ASN A 219 -7.98 13.00 12.15
N PHE A 220 -7.28 13.63 11.19
CA PHE A 220 -7.03 13.02 9.87
C PHE A 220 -6.15 11.77 9.97
N TYR A 221 -5.11 11.82 10.80
CA TYR A 221 -4.23 10.67 11.06
C TYR A 221 -5.01 9.47 11.63
N LEU A 222 -5.84 9.69 12.65
CA LEU A 222 -6.70 8.66 13.24
C LEU A 222 -7.77 8.18 12.26
N THR A 223 -8.35 9.08 11.46
CA THR A 223 -9.32 8.74 10.40
C THR A 223 -8.72 7.76 9.39
N PHE A 224 -7.55 8.07 8.85
CA PHE A 224 -6.83 7.19 7.92
C PHE A 224 -6.61 5.79 8.51
N TRP A 225 -6.14 5.68 9.76
CA TRP A 225 -5.81 4.38 10.36
C TRP A 225 -7.04 3.56 10.78
N ARG A 226 -8.14 4.23 11.18
CA ARG A 226 -9.42 3.60 11.52
C ARG A 226 -10.16 3.03 10.31
N LEU A 227 -10.09 3.69 9.15
CA LEU A 227 -10.79 3.23 7.95
C LEU A 227 -10.20 1.92 7.40
N SER A 228 -11.09 1.03 6.96
CA SER A 228 -10.78 -0.18 6.20
C SER A 228 -11.01 0.03 4.69
N LEU A 229 -10.62 -0.94 3.87
CA LEU A 229 -10.91 -0.93 2.43
C LEU A 229 -12.42 -1.01 2.13
N TYR A 230 -13.16 -1.79 2.93
CA TYR A 230 -14.62 -1.97 2.85
C TYR A 230 -15.40 -0.66 3.07
N ASP A 231 -14.85 0.27 3.87
CA ASP A 231 -15.47 1.58 4.14
C ASP A 231 -15.35 2.56 2.95
N ILE A 232 -14.26 2.49 2.19
CA ILE A 232 -13.89 3.51 1.19
C ILE A 232 -14.07 3.08 -0.27
N TYR A 233 -14.39 1.82 -0.52
CA TYR A 233 -14.60 1.30 -1.87
C TYR A 233 -15.58 0.13 -1.87
N VAL A 234 -16.35 -0.02 -2.96
CA VAL A 234 -17.27 -1.14 -3.20
C VAL A 234 -16.97 -1.75 -4.57
N PRO A 235 -16.54 -3.03 -4.66
CA PRO A 235 -16.16 -3.65 -5.93
C PRO A 235 -17.39 -4.24 -6.65
N CYS A 236 -18.35 -3.39 -7.05
CA CYS A 236 -19.59 -3.82 -7.70
C CYS A 236 -19.38 -4.75 -8.91
N ASP A 237 -18.32 -4.54 -9.69
CA ASP A 237 -18.04 -5.41 -10.85
C ASP A 237 -17.48 -6.78 -10.44
N SER A 238 -16.83 -6.90 -9.27
CA SER A 238 -16.45 -8.19 -8.69
C SER A 238 -17.68 -8.95 -8.19
N TYR A 239 -18.63 -8.28 -7.51
CA TYR A 239 -19.90 -8.89 -7.12
C TYR A 239 -20.67 -9.40 -8.34
N LYS A 240 -20.88 -8.55 -9.35
CA LYS A 240 -21.53 -8.92 -10.63
C LYS A 240 -20.85 -10.12 -11.30
N LYS A 241 -19.52 -10.14 -11.39
CA LYS A 241 -18.75 -11.26 -11.97
C LYS A 241 -18.98 -12.57 -11.23
N GLN A 242 -18.92 -12.57 -9.90
CA GLN A 242 -19.11 -13.79 -9.11
C GLN A 242 -20.55 -14.30 -9.18
N ILE A 243 -21.54 -13.40 -9.05
CA ILE A 243 -22.96 -13.71 -9.22
C ILE A 243 -23.22 -14.31 -10.61
N ALA A 244 -22.77 -13.66 -11.69
CA ALA A 244 -22.91 -14.14 -13.06
C ALA A 244 -22.08 -15.41 -13.36
N SER A 245 -21.14 -15.81 -12.49
CA SER A 245 -20.48 -17.11 -12.56
C SER A 245 -21.34 -18.21 -11.94
N MET A 246 -21.85 -17.99 -10.72
CA MET A 246 -22.74 -18.93 -10.04
C MET A 246 -24.06 -19.13 -10.80
N GLU A 247 -24.62 -18.08 -11.39
CA GLU A 247 -25.85 -18.16 -12.19
C GLU A 247 -25.66 -19.02 -13.46
N ARG A 248 -24.49 -18.98 -14.11
CA ARG A 248 -24.15 -19.88 -15.22
C ARG A 248 -24.01 -21.32 -14.75
N GLU A 249 -23.31 -21.56 -13.65
CA GLU A 249 -23.13 -22.89 -13.06
C GLU A 249 -24.49 -23.53 -12.67
N MET A 250 -25.42 -22.74 -12.13
CA MET A 250 -26.80 -23.18 -11.87
C MET A 250 -27.54 -23.59 -13.14
N VAL A 251 -27.41 -22.82 -14.23
CA VAL A 251 -28.05 -23.12 -15.53
C VAL A 251 -27.47 -24.40 -16.15
N GLU A 252 -26.16 -24.60 -16.09
CA GLU A 252 -25.49 -25.81 -16.57
C GLU A 252 -25.93 -27.06 -15.77
N MET A 253 -26.05 -26.94 -14.45
CA MET A 253 -26.57 -28.02 -13.60
C MET A 253 -28.08 -28.28 -13.74
N GLN A 254 -28.87 -27.33 -14.23
CA GLN A 254 -30.34 -27.45 -14.28
C GLN A 254 -30.79 -28.68 -15.09
N GLY A 255 -30.10 -29.01 -16.19
CA GLY A 255 -30.41 -30.22 -16.96
C GLY A 255 -30.32 -31.51 -16.13
N ALA A 256 -29.25 -31.66 -15.34
CA ALA A 256 -29.07 -32.81 -14.45
C ALA A 256 -30.04 -32.78 -13.25
N ALA A 257 -30.42 -31.59 -12.77
CA ALA A 257 -31.43 -31.42 -11.73
C ALA A 257 -32.85 -31.76 -12.20
N ASP A 258 -33.17 -31.56 -13.47
CA ASP A 258 -34.44 -31.97 -14.08
C ASP A 258 -34.51 -33.47 -14.40
N GLY A 259 -33.38 -34.19 -14.29
CA GLY A 259 -33.27 -35.58 -14.72
C GLY A 259 -33.15 -35.76 -16.23
N ARG A 260 -32.75 -34.71 -16.96
CA ARG A 260 -32.40 -34.79 -18.38
C ARG A 260 -30.97 -35.34 -18.52
N ALA A 261 -30.73 -36.12 -19.57
CA ALA A 261 -29.37 -36.55 -19.92
C ALA A 261 -28.53 -35.33 -20.35
N THR A 262 -27.31 -35.22 -19.83
CA THR A 262 -26.35 -34.17 -20.19
C THR A 262 -25.00 -34.77 -20.54
N ALA A 263 -24.10 -34.01 -21.19
CA ALA A 263 -22.74 -34.48 -21.49
C ALA A 263 -21.97 -34.91 -20.22
N ALA A 264 -22.20 -34.25 -19.08
CA ALA A 264 -21.60 -34.58 -17.79
C ALA A 264 -22.39 -35.65 -17.00
N THR A 265 -23.62 -35.99 -17.39
CA THR A 265 -24.43 -37.04 -16.75
C THR A 265 -25.37 -37.68 -17.78
N PRO A 266 -24.88 -38.64 -18.60
CA PRO A 266 -25.69 -39.28 -19.63
C PRO A 266 -26.84 -40.13 -19.07
N ASN A 267 -26.61 -40.79 -17.93
CA ASN A 267 -27.60 -41.61 -17.21
C ASN A 267 -27.95 -40.95 -15.86
N PRO A 268 -28.93 -40.03 -15.80
CA PRO A 268 -29.32 -39.36 -14.57
C PRO A 268 -30.00 -40.31 -13.58
N THR A 269 -29.39 -40.48 -12.40
CA THR A 269 -29.92 -41.29 -11.31
C THR A 269 -30.66 -40.43 -10.29
N LYS A 270 -31.52 -41.04 -9.45
CA LYS A 270 -32.13 -40.34 -8.30
C LYS A 270 -31.09 -39.69 -7.38
N GLN A 271 -29.87 -40.21 -7.31
CA GLN A 271 -28.80 -39.64 -6.49
C GLN A 271 -28.13 -38.43 -7.17
N THR A 272 -27.85 -38.47 -8.48
CA THR A 272 -27.27 -37.32 -9.20
C THR A 272 -28.27 -36.17 -9.30
N ILE A 273 -29.55 -36.46 -9.56
CA ILE A 273 -30.66 -35.49 -9.51
C ILE A 273 -30.73 -34.81 -8.13
N LYS A 274 -30.68 -35.59 -7.03
CA LYS A 274 -30.71 -35.03 -5.67
C LYS A 274 -29.47 -34.19 -5.34
N ARG A 275 -28.29 -34.55 -5.87
CA ARG A 275 -27.06 -33.74 -5.73
C ARG A 275 -27.18 -32.42 -6.48
N ALA A 276 -27.56 -32.45 -7.77
CA ALA A 276 -27.72 -31.24 -8.58
C ALA A 276 -28.77 -30.28 -7.99
N LYS A 277 -29.93 -30.79 -7.53
CA LYS A 277 -30.94 -29.95 -6.84
C LYS A 277 -30.42 -29.33 -5.54
N LYS A 278 -29.60 -30.06 -4.76
CA LYS A 278 -28.98 -29.51 -3.55
C LYS A 278 -27.99 -28.40 -3.90
N GLU A 279 -27.16 -28.61 -4.93
CA GLU A 279 -26.12 -27.64 -5.30
C GLU A 279 -26.71 -26.37 -5.92
N ILE A 280 -27.74 -26.48 -6.78
CA ILE A 280 -28.48 -25.31 -7.30
C ILE A 280 -29.12 -24.49 -6.17
N HIS A 281 -29.74 -25.15 -5.18
CA HIS A 281 -30.28 -24.47 -4.00
C HIS A 281 -29.16 -23.76 -3.21
N ARG A 282 -28.03 -24.42 -3.04
CA ARG A 282 -26.86 -23.91 -2.33
C ARG A 282 -26.21 -22.71 -3.04
N LEU A 283 -26.07 -22.76 -4.37
CA LEU A 283 -25.58 -21.63 -5.17
C LEU A 283 -26.54 -20.43 -5.07
N ARG A 284 -27.86 -20.66 -5.13
CA ARG A 284 -28.85 -19.59 -4.90
C ARG A 284 -28.65 -18.90 -3.55
N GLU A 285 -28.49 -19.67 -2.45
CA GLU A 285 -28.20 -19.07 -1.15
C GLU A 285 -26.91 -18.22 -1.12
N HIS A 286 -25.90 -18.54 -1.93
CA HIS A 286 -24.65 -17.77 -1.97
C HIS A 286 -24.82 -16.50 -2.83
N ILE A 287 -25.58 -16.57 -3.92
CA ILE A 287 -25.98 -15.39 -4.71
C ILE A 287 -26.82 -14.42 -3.86
N ASP A 288 -27.79 -14.93 -3.12
CA ASP A 288 -28.65 -14.10 -2.26
C ASP A 288 -27.84 -13.42 -1.15
N LYS A 289 -26.88 -14.14 -0.53
CA LYS A 289 -25.91 -13.57 0.43
C LYS A 289 -25.02 -12.48 -0.19
N LEU A 290 -24.50 -12.69 -1.41
CA LEU A 290 -23.68 -11.69 -2.12
C LEU A 290 -24.47 -10.42 -2.44
N ARG A 291 -25.74 -10.54 -2.86
CA ARG A 291 -26.61 -9.39 -3.17
C ARG A 291 -26.96 -8.58 -1.92
N VAL A 292 -27.19 -9.24 -0.79
CA VAL A 292 -27.37 -8.59 0.52
C VAL A 292 -26.07 -7.92 0.97
N GLU A 293 -24.91 -8.57 0.81
CA GLU A 293 -23.61 -8.03 1.17
C GLU A 293 -23.24 -6.78 0.35
N GLU A 294 -23.42 -6.80 -0.97
CA GLU A 294 -23.20 -5.63 -1.84
C GLU A 294 -24.08 -4.45 -1.40
N THR A 295 -25.35 -4.70 -1.07
CA THR A 295 -26.29 -3.68 -0.59
C THR A 295 -25.83 -3.07 0.74
N LEU A 296 -25.47 -3.90 1.72
CA LEU A 296 -24.98 -3.44 3.02
C LEU A 296 -23.64 -2.69 2.91
N GLN A 297 -22.79 -3.07 1.97
CA GLN A 297 -21.53 -2.37 1.72
C GLN A 297 -21.76 -1.00 1.05
N LEU A 298 -22.67 -0.91 0.08
CA LEU A 298 -23.08 0.37 -0.52
C LEU A 298 -23.65 1.33 0.54
N GLU A 299 -24.49 0.83 1.44
CA GLU A 299 -25.01 1.62 2.57
C GLU A 299 -23.90 2.09 3.52
N ASN A 300 -22.98 1.21 3.94
CA ASN A 300 -21.86 1.61 4.79
C ASN A 300 -21.00 2.68 4.09
N HIS A 301 -20.63 2.44 2.84
CA HIS A 301 -19.82 3.36 2.05
C HIS A 301 -20.48 4.75 1.91
N HIS A 302 -21.79 4.81 1.69
CA HIS A 302 -22.53 6.09 1.64
C HIS A 302 -22.44 6.85 2.96
N ARG A 303 -22.73 6.18 4.08
CA ARG A 303 -22.69 6.80 5.43
C ARG A 303 -21.27 7.25 5.82
N VAL A 304 -20.25 6.45 5.48
CA VAL A 304 -18.83 6.81 5.61
C VAL A 304 -18.51 8.05 4.79
N LEU A 305 -18.89 8.07 3.50
CA LEU A 305 -18.57 9.19 2.60
C LEU A 305 -19.24 10.50 3.03
N GLU A 306 -20.50 10.45 3.51
CA GLU A 306 -21.14 11.59 4.15
C GLU A 306 -20.36 12.10 5.37
N ARG A 307 -19.93 11.20 6.26
CA ARG A 307 -19.17 11.56 7.46
C ARG A 307 -17.85 12.23 7.09
N LEU A 308 -17.09 11.64 6.16
CA LEU A 308 -15.81 12.18 5.72
C LEU A 308 -15.97 13.57 5.07
N ARG A 309 -17.03 13.83 4.31
CA ARG A 309 -17.35 15.18 3.78
C ARG A 309 -17.55 16.24 4.87
N ARG A 310 -18.00 15.87 6.07
CA ARG A 310 -18.13 16.79 7.22
C ARG A 310 -16.79 17.01 7.93
N GLU A 311 -15.93 15.98 7.97
CA GLU A 311 -14.65 16.00 8.70
C GLU A 311 -13.47 16.55 7.86
N CYS A 312 -13.52 16.44 6.53
CA CYS A 312 -12.36 16.66 5.65
C CYS A 312 -11.89 18.12 5.53
N GLY A 313 -12.72 19.09 5.90
CA GLY A 313 -12.31 20.50 6.01
C GLY A 313 -11.22 20.74 7.07
N GLY A 314 -11.14 19.89 8.09
CA GLY A 314 -10.17 20.00 9.20
C GLY A 314 -8.99 19.02 9.11
N TRP A 315 -8.68 18.49 7.92
CA TRP A 315 -7.60 17.50 7.76
C TRP A 315 -6.19 18.12 7.64
N TRP A 316 -6.10 19.32 7.08
CA TRP A 316 -4.91 20.18 7.14
C TRP A 316 -5.10 21.22 8.26
N LYS A 317 -4.04 21.49 9.02
CA LYS A 317 -3.97 22.50 10.10
C LYS A 317 -3.85 23.95 9.56
N GLN A 318 -3.57 24.10 8.26
CA GLN A 318 -3.42 25.38 7.57
C GLN A 318 -4.46 25.48 6.45
N GLU A 319 -5.05 26.67 6.27
CA GLU A 319 -6.03 26.94 5.20
C GLU A 319 -5.43 26.81 3.79
N VAL A 320 -4.10 26.96 3.69
CA VAL A 320 -3.30 26.75 2.49
C VAL A 320 -2.44 25.51 2.72
N GLY A 321 -2.46 24.57 1.76
CA GLY A 321 -1.61 23.38 1.80
C GLY A 321 -0.12 23.68 1.67
N ASN A 322 0.72 22.70 1.95
CA ASN A 322 2.16 22.79 1.74
C ASN A 322 2.78 21.41 1.45
N GLU A 323 4.01 21.41 0.92
CA GLU A 323 4.76 20.20 0.56
C GLU A 323 5.05 19.31 1.79
N GLN A 324 5.31 19.90 2.97
CA GLN A 324 5.65 19.14 4.18
C GLN A 324 4.46 18.32 4.70
N ALA A 325 3.24 18.85 4.65
CA ALA A 325 2.01 18.10 4.95
C ALA A 325 1.79 16.95 3.95
N THR A 326 2.19 17.14 2.69
CA THR A 326 2.15 16.10 1.64
C THR A 326 3.23 15.03 1.87
N VAL A 327 4.42 15.44 2.32
CA VAL A 327 5.50 14.56 2.80
C VAL A 327 5.06 13.75 4.01
N ALA A 328 4.41 14.35 5.01
CA ALA A 328 3.88 13.66 6.18
C ALA A 328 2.82 12.60 5.81
N LEU A 329 1.87 12.94 4.92
CA LEU A 329 0.87 11.98 4.40
C LEU A 329 1.56 10.78 3.74
N VAL A 330 2.58 11.01 2.93
CA VAL A 330 3.32 9.93 2.26
C VAL A 330 4.18 9.12 3.24
N LYS A 331 4.89 9.77 4.17
CA LYS A 331 5.92 9.18 5.03
C LYS A 331 5.38 8.51 6.29
N TRP A 332 4.40 9.12 6.96
CA TRP A 332 3.90 8.71 8.27
C TRP A 332 2.58 7.93 8.22
N MET A 333 1.89 7.95 7.07
CA MET A 333 0.61 7.25 6.86
C MET A 333 0.74 6.22 5.73
N LEU A 334 1.00 6.65 4.49
CA LEU A 334 0.99 5.75 3.33
C LEU A 334 2.17 4.75 3.31
N ALA A 335 3.41 5.19 3.51
CA ALA A 335 4.59 4.31 3.54
C ALA A 335 4.47 3.19 4.61
N GLN A 336 3.86 3.51 5.74
CA GLN A 336 3.70 2.61 6.88
C GLN A 336 2.58 1.57 6.66
N ARG A 337 1.60 1.89 5.79
CA ARG A 337 0.41 1.07 5.54
C ARG A 337 0.48 0.28 4.22
N VAL A 338 1.15 0.79 3.19
CA VAL A 338 1.27 0.12 1.88
C VAL A 338 2.01 -1.22 1.95
N MET A 339 2.95 -1.35 2.90
CA MET A 339 3.74 -2.58 3.13
C MET A 339 3.07 -3.54 4.14
N LEU A 340 1.81 -3.30 4.52
CA LEU A 340 1.16 -4.02 5.63
C LEU A 340 0.37 -5.25 5.16
N SER A 341 -0.34 -5.14 4.04
CA SER A 341 -1.06 -6.23 3.39
C SER A 341 -1.50 -5.81 1.98
N VAL A 342 -1.96 -6.75 1.16
CA VAL A 342 -2.58 -6.43 -0.14
C VAL A 342 -3.87 -5.60 0.00
N GLN A 343 -4.65 -5.79 1.06
CA GLN A 343 -5.83 -4.97 1.36
C GLN A 343 -5.43 -3.54 1.75
N ASP A 344 -4.38 -3.40 2.54
CA ASP A 344 -3.88 -2.10 2.99
C ASP A 344 -3.17 -1.34 1.85
N ALA A 345 -2.55 -2.04 0.89
CA ALA A 345 -2.03 -1.45 -0.35
C ALA A 345 -3.16 -0.95 -1.28
N LEU A 346 -4.22 -1.74 -1.48
CA LEU A 346 -5.43 -1.31 -2.19
C LEU A 346 -6.08 -0.12 -1.46
N PHE A 347 -6.19 -0.17 -0.13
CA PHE A 347 -6.69 0.93 0.69
C PHE A 347 -5.89 2.21 0.45
N CYS A 348 -4.56 2.15 0.47
CA CYS A 348 -3.72 3.32 0.22
C CYS A 348 -4.00 3.93 -1.17
N ALA A 349 -4.19 3.12 -2.21
CA ALA A 349 -4.49 3.64 -3.55
C ALA A 349 -5.92 4.19 -3.67
N HIS A 350 -6.90 3.55 -3.03
CA HIS A 350 -8.29 4.04 -2.99
C HIS A 350 -8.45 5.27 -2.09
N PHE A 351 -7.66 5.41 -1.02
CA PHE A 351 -7.65 6.60 -0.17
C PHE A 351 -7.10 7.82 -0.91
N VAL A 352 -6.11 7.65 -1.78
CA VAL A 352 -5.64 8.71 -2.69
C VAL A 352 -6.73 9.13 -3.68
N LYS A 353 -7.47 8.18 -4.26
CA LYS A 353 -8.64 8.48 -5.13
C LYS A 353 -9.72 9.23 -4.33
N LEU A 354 -10.01 8.78 -3.10
CA LEU A 354 -10.96 9.39 -2.17
C LEU A 354 -10.59 10.82 -1.76
N LEU A 355 -9.29 11.12 -1.58
CA LEU A 355 -8.82 12.50 -1.34
C LEU A 355 -9.14 13.43 -2.53
N VAL A 356 -9.11 12.92 -3.77
CA VAL A 356 -9.57 13.69 -4.94
C VAL A 356 -11.10 13.84 -4.95
N THR A 357 -11.85 12.80 -4.53
CA THR A 357 -13.31 12.84 -4.43
C THR A 357 -13.83 13.78 -3.33
N LEU A 358 -13.10 13.89 -2.21
CA LEU A 358 -13.44 14.75 -1.08
C LEU A 358 -12.86 16.16 -1.17
N HIS A 359 -11.89 16.38 -2.07
CA HIS A 359 -11.26 17.67 -2.36
C HIS A 359 -10.95 18.53 -1.10
N PRO A 360 -10.28 17.97 -0.07
CA PRO A 360 -10.05 18.68 1.18
C PRO A 360 -9.10 19.87 0.98
N PRO A 361 -9.24 20.95 1.77
CA PRO A 361 -8.27 22.05 1.80
C PRO A 361 -6.84 21.52 1.96
N GLY A 362 -5.94 22.01 1.11
CA GLY A 362 -4.50 21.73 1.21
C GLY A 362 -3.98 20.44 0.56
N PHE A 363 -4.84 19.51 0.11
CA PHE A 363 -4.39 18.38 -0.71
C PHE A 363 -4.14 18.83 -2.16
N GLN A 364 -2.99 18.46 -2.75
CA GLN A 364 -2.70 18.69 -4.16
C GLN A 364 -2.24 17.39 -4.82
N LEU A 365 -2.97 16.91 -5.84
CA LEU A 365 -2.69 15.65 -6.52
C LEU A 365 -1.35 15.68 -7.28
N LEU A 366 -1.02 16.79 -7.92
CA LEU A 366 0.24 16.95 -8.68
C LEU A 366 1.46 16.78 -7.76
N ASP A 367 1.42 17.37 -6.56
CA ASP A 367 2.52 17.23 -5.61
C ASP A 367 2.49 15.88 -4.89
N PHE A 368 1.31 15.34 -4.55
CA PHE A 368 1.19 13.97 -4.04
C PHE A 368 1.98 12.97 -4.91
N TYR A 369 1.81 12.99 -6.24
CA TYR A 369 2.60 12.11 -7.12
C TYR A 369 4.09 12.50 -7.19
N ASN A 370 4.44 13.79 -7.05
CA ASN A 370 5.84 14.19 -6.94
C ASN A 370 6.51 13.64 -5.68
N VAL A 371 5.84 13.67 -4.54
CA VAL A 371 6.36 13.18 -3.25
C VAL A 371 6.35 11.66 -3.23
N ALA A 372 5.21 11.01 -3.54
CA ALA A 372 5.05 9.56 -3.52
C ALA A 372 6.06 8.84 -4.42
N THR A 373 6.26 9.30 -5.67
CA THR A 373 7.27 8.71 -6.58
C THR A 373 8.72 9.06 -6.26
N THR A 374 8.96 9.90 -5.26
CA THR A 374 10.32 10.16 -4.73
C THR A 374 10.58 9.33 -3.47
N LEU A 375 9.67 9.34 -2.50
CA LEU A 375 9.86 8.71 -1.19
C LEU A 375 9.57 7.21 -1.21
N LEU A 376 8.40 6.80 -1.73
CA LEU A 376 7.96 5.40 -1.62
C LEU A 376 8.78 4.45 -2.50
N MET A 377 9.32 4.94 -3.62
CA MET A 377 10.16 4.13 -4.51
C MET A 377 11.49 3.69 -3.88
N VAL A 378 11.92 4.31 -2.77
CA VAL A 378 13.11 3.87 -2.00
C VAL A 378 12.82 2.55 -1.27
N LEU A 379 11.57 2.33 -0.83
CA LEU A 379 11.18 1.15 -0.05
C LEU A 379 11.40 -0.18 -0.80
N VAL A 380 11.34 -0.16 -2.14
CA VAL A 380 11.57 -1.35 -2.99
C VAL A 380 12.99 -1.93 -2.84
N GLN A 381 13.95 -1.13 -2.36
CA GLN A 381 15.34 -1.56 -2.14
C GLN A 381 15.56 -2.24 -0.79
N CYS A 382 14.60 -2.15 0.15
CA CYS A 382 14.73 -2.70 1.51
C CYS A 382 13.56 -3.60 1.93
N CYS A 383 12.60 -3.89 1.03
CA CYS A 383 11.42 -4.67 1.34
C CYS A 383 11.62 -6.18 1.12
N THR A 384 10.71 -6.99 1.67
CA THR A 384 10.60 -8.41 1.33
C THR A 384 9.95 -8.63 -0.05
N GLU A 385 9.83 -9.90 -0.47
CA GLU A 385 9.13 -10.27 -1.69
C GLU A 385 7.61 -10.03 -1.59
N SER A 386 7.00 -10.33 -0.44
CA SER A 386 5.57 -10.07 -0.22
C SER A 386 5.27 -8.57 -0.14
N GLU A 387 6.12 -7.81 0.54
CA GLU A 387 6.04 -6.35 0.59
C GLU A 387 6.24 -5.73 -0.81
N ALA A 388 7.16 -6.26 -1.63
CA ALA A 388 7.32 -5.85 -3.04
C ALA A 388 6.04 -6.09 -3.86
N ARG A 389 5.34 -7.22 -3.64
CA ARG A 389 4.06 -7.53 -4.30
C ARG A 389 2.97 -6.54 -3.89
N TRP A 390 2.83 -6.24 -2.60
CA TRP A 390 1.82 -5.28 -2.11
C TRP A 390 2.12 -3.87 -2.60
N PHE A 391 3.38 -3.44 -2.59
CA PHE A 391 3.79 -2.16 -3.17
C PHE A 391 3.50 -2.08 -4.68
N GLY A 392 3.75 -3.16 -5.42
CA GLY A 392 3.42 -3.28 -6.84
C GLY A 392 1.91 -3.12 -7.12
N VAL A 393 1.04 -3.67 -6.27
CA VAL A 393 -0.42 -3.49 -6.34
C VAL A 393 -0.84 -2.05 -6.08
N PHE A 394 -0.27 -1.37 -5.09
CA PHE A 394 -0.51 0.06 -4.86
C PHE A 394 -0.05 0.91 -6.05
N LEU A 395 1.16 0.64 -6.55
CA LEU A 395 1.75 1.37 -7.69
C LEU A 395 0.94 1.21 -8.98
N ARG A 396 0.44 -0.01 -9.25
CA ARG A 396 -0.51 -0.33 -10.32
C ARG A 396 -1.72 0.60 -10.27
N ASP A 397 -2.37 0.69 -9.11
CA ASP A 397 -3.66 1.37 -8.96
C ASP A 397 -3.58 2.90 -8.95
N ILE A 398 -2.48 3.48 -8.47
CA ILE A 398 -2.27 4.94 -8.60
C ILE A 398 -1.88 5.33 -10.04
N MET A 399 -1.04 4.52 -10.71
CA MET A 399 -0.66 4.80 -12.10
C MET A 399 -1.81 4.57 -13.09
N HIS A 400 -2.71 3.62 -12.80
CA HIS A 400 -4.00 3.48 -13.48
C HIS A 400 -4.77 4.80 -13.46
N TYR A 401 -4.96 5.40 -12.28
CA TYR A 401 -5.70 6.66 -12.16
C TYR A 401 -5.06 7.82 -12.96
N VAL A 402 -3.72 7.93 -13.01
CA VAL A 402 -3.04 8.95 -13.84
C VAL A 402 -3.18 8.67 -15.35
N LYS A 403 -3.22 7.40 -15.75
CA LYS A 403 -3.52 6.99 -17.13
C LYS A 403 -4.96 7.34 -17.51
N ASP A 404 -5.92 7.15 -16.61
CA ASP A 404 -7.34 7.44 -16.86
C ASP A 404 -7.59 8.95 -16.99
N LEU A 405 -7.04 9.76 -16.07
CA LEU A 405 -7.06 11.22 -16.16
C LEU A 405 -6.44 11.73 -17.48
N ARG A 406 -5.41 11.05 -17.98
CA ARG A 406 -4.79 11.33 -19.28
C ARG A 406 -5.66 10.87 -20.46
N SER A 407 -6.45 9.82 -20.31
CA SER A 407 -7.31 9.25 -21.37
C SER A 407 -8.42 10.20 -21.83
N ILE A 408 -8.79 11.18 -20.99
CA ILE A 408 -9.70 12.29 -21.34
C ILE A 408 -9.26 12.98 -22.65
N GLY A 409 -7.95 13.05 -22.91
CA GLY A 409 -7.34 13.31 -24.21
C GLY A 409 -7.38 14.77 -24.67
N ASP A 410 -8.58 15.35 -24.65
CA ASP A 410 -8.93 16.72 -24.97
C ASP A 410 -8.68 17.68 -23.80
N SER A 411 -8.25 18.91 -24.10
CA SER A 411 -7.86 19.89 -23.07
C SER A 411 -9.04 20.65 -22.46
N SER A 412 -10.14 20.81 -23.19
CA SER A 412 -11.34 21.50 -22.70
C SER A 412 -12.14 20.59 -21.78
N LYS A 413 -12.36 19.33 -22.18
CA LYS A 413 -12.97 18.30 -21.32
C LYS A 413 -12.15 18.03 -20.06
N PHE A 414 -10.82 18.12 -20.14
CA PHE A 414 -9.97 18.03 -18.95
C PHE A 414 -10.13 19.24 -18.03
N ALA A 415 -10.21 20.46 -18.59
CA ALA A 415 -10.46 21.67 -17.82
C ALA A 415 -11.83 21.65 -17.11
N GLU A 416 -12.87 21.15 -17.79
CA GLU A 416 -14.20 20.90 -17.22
C GLU A 416 -14.15 19.87 -16.09
N TYR A 417 -13.47 18.73 -16.29
CA TYR A 417 -13.34 17.66 -15.29
C TYR A 417 -12.63 18.10 -14.00
N VAL A 418 -11.64 19.00 -14.08
CA VAL A 418 -10.90 19.48 -12.89
C VAL A 418 -11.55 20.68 -12.20
N ALA A 419 -12.51 21.36 -12.85
CA ALA A 419 -13.11 22.58 -12.35
C ALA A 419 -13.82 22.37 -11.00
N GLY A 420 -13.64 23.31 -10.07
CA GLY A 420 -14.22 23.27 -8.72
C GLY A 420 -13.52 22.30 -7.75
N ASN A 421 -12.59 21.45 -8.21
CA ASN A 421 -11.91 20.47 -7.38
C ASN A 421 -10.49 20.95 -6.98
N SER A 422 -10.32 21.27 -5.70
CA SER A 422 -9.07 21.78 -5.11
C SER A 422 -7.86 20.84 -5.27
N ALA A 423 -8.08 19.52 -5.33
CA ALA A 423 -7.01 18.55 -5.52
C ALA A 423 -6.27 18.74 -6.86
N PHE A 424 -6.92 19.39 -7.84
CA PHE A 424 -6.33 19.74 -9.13
C PHE A 424 -5.84 21.19 -9.22
N TYR A 425 -5.78 21.96 -8.12
CA TYR A 425 -5.11 23.27 -8.15
C TYR A 425 -3.65 23.12 -8.60
N ARG A 426 -3.16 24.10 -9.35
CA ARG A 426 -1.81 24.12 -9.95
C ARG A 426 -0.71 24.47 -8.94
N HIS A 427 -1.08 25.21 -7.91
CA HIS A 427 -0.26 25.62 -6.77
C HIS A 427 -1.10 25.50 -5.49
N TYR A 428 -0.47 25.39 -4.32
CA TYR A 428 -1.20 25.51 -3.06
C TYR A 428 -1.84 26.90 -2.94
N ARG A 429 -3.14 26.93 -2.64
CA ARG A 429 -3.98 28.13 -2.49
C ARG A 429 -5.01 27.92 -1.36
N PRO A 430 -5.61 29.00 -0.82
CA PRO A 430 -6.77 28.88 0.06
C PRO A 430 -7.92 28.15 -0.63
N TYR A 431 -8.71 27.40 0.14
CA TYR A 431 -9.89 26.72 -0.39
C TYR A 431 -10.98 27.74 -0.80
N GLY A 432 -11.50 27.63 -2.02
CA GLY A 432 -12.57 28.51 -2.52
C GLY A 432 -12.08 29.86 -3.09
N GLU A 433 -10.78 30.04 -3.31
CA GLU A 433 -10.26 31.20 -4.04
C GLU A 433 -10.82 31.25 -5.48
N LYS A 434 -11.38 32.40 -5.87
CA LYS A 434 -12.15 32.55 -7.12
C LYS A 434 -11.31 32.40 -8.39
N ASP A 435 -10.05 32.84 -8.34
CA ASP A 435 -9.12 32.90 -9.47
C ASP A 435 -8.08 31.76 -9.44
N ALA A 436 -8.42 30.63 -8.83
CA ALA A 436 -7.53 29.49 -8.69
C ALA A 436 -7.16 28.86 -10.06
N GLU A 437 -5.87 28.85 -10.41
CA GLU A 437 -5.39 28.09 -11.58
C GLU A 437 -5.48 26.58 -11.33
N TYR A 438 -6.15 25.86 -12.23
CA TYR A 438 -6.19 24.40 -12.25
C TYR A 438 -5.06 23.80 -13.11
N LEU A 439 -4.72 22.55 -12.80
CA LEU A 439 -3.77 21.73 -13.53
C LEU A 439 -4.16 21.61 -15.00
N LYS A 440 -3.22 21.83 -15.92
CA LYS A 440 -3.46 21.67 -17.37
C LYS A 440 -3.13 20.25 -17.83
N LEU A 441 -3.86 19.73 -18.82
CA LEU A 441 -3.62 18.37 -19.34
C LEU A 441 -2.19 18.16 -19.88
N SER A 442 -1.56 19.22 -20.40
CA SER A 442 -0.16 19.22 -20.82
C SER A 442 0.84 19.13 -19.66
N GLU A 443 0.46 19.61 -18.47
CA GLU A 443 1.23 19.48 -17.22
C GLU A 443 1.04 18.09 -16.61
N LEU A 444 -0.19 17.54 -16.62
CA LEU A 444 -0.44 16.14 -16.24
C LEU A 444 0.36 15.17 -17.11
N LYS A 445 0.36 15.35 -18.44
CA LYS A 445 1.14 14.51 -19.38
C LYS A 445 2.65 14.56 -19.09
N LYS A 446 3.20 15.74 -18.73
CA LYS A 446 4.60 15.89 -18.28
C LYS A 446 4.86 15.24 -16.91
N GLY A 447 3.92 15.38 -15.97
CA GLY A 447 3.96 14.76 -14.65
C GLY A 447 4.03 13.24 -14.75
N HIS A 448 3.10 12.63 -15.47
CA HIS A 448 3.04 11.17 -15.69
C HIS A 448 4.38 10.62 -16.24
N ALA A 449 4.97 11.27 -17.25
CA ALA A 449 6.28 10.87 -17.79
C ALA A 449 7.42 10.99 -16.77
N LYS A 450 7.43 12.07 -15.96
CA LYS A 450 8.42 12.30 -14.87
C LYS A 450 8.30 11.24 -13.77
N TRP A 451 7.08 10.88 -13.38
CA TRP A 451 6.79 9.92 -12.31
C TRP A 451 7.12 8.49 -12.73
N GLU A 452 6.72 8.07 -13.94
CA GLU A 452 7.13 6.79 -14.52
C GLU A 452 8.66 6.71 -14.69
N GLY A 453 9.32 7.78 -15.12
CA GLY A 453 10.77 7.85 -15.22
C GLY A 453 11.49 7.64 -13.88
N ARG A 454 10.89 8.08 -12.76
CA ARG A 454 11.39 7.81 -11.40
C ARG A 454 11.21 6.34 -11.01
N VAL A 455 10.04 5.76 -11.27
CA VAL A 455 9.77 4.33 -11.04
C VAL A 455 10.79 3.47 -11.77
N CYS A 456 10.97 3.69 -13.08
CA CYS A 456 11.94 2.96 -13.89
C CYS A 456 13.38 3.16 -13.40
N LYS A 457 13.75 4.38 -12.97
CA LYS A 457 15.07 4.67 -12.39
C LYS A 457 15.32 3.94 -11.06
N ALA A 458 14.30 3.81 -10.20
CA ALA A 458 14.40 3.14 -8.91
C ALA A 458 14.50 1.62 -9.02
N LEU A 459 13.84 1.03 -10.03
CA LEU A 459 13.86 -0.41 -10.32
C LEU A 459 15.12 -0.85 -11.10
N LYS A 460 15.71 0.03 -11.91
CA LYS A 460 16.90 -0.23 -12.75
C LYS A 460 18.09 -0.93 -12.03
N PRO A 461 18.44 -0.65 -10.76
CA PRO A 461 19.50 -1.38 -10.06
C PRO A 461 19.25 -2.90 -9.98
N GLY A 462 18.04 -3.31 -9.60
CA GLY A 462 17.64 -4.71 -9.55
C GLY A 462 17.53 -5.38 -10.92
N LEU A 463 17.29 -4.61 -11.99
CA LEU A 463 17.16 -5.12 -13.36
C LEU A 463 18.49 -5.23 -14.13
N GLU A 464 19.52 -4.46 -13.76
CA GLU A 464 20.80 -4.39 -14.50
C GLU A 464 22.06 -4.68 -13.67
N LYS A 465 22.08 -4.29 -12.39
CA LYS A 465 23.36 -4.06 -11.67
C LYS A 465 23.53 -4.91 -10.42
N SER A 466 22.45 -5.35 -9.80
CA SER A 466 22.55 -6.03 -8.52
C SER A 466 23.27 -7.38 -8.64
N ALA A 467 24.10 -7.69 -7.65
CA ALA A 467 24.55 -9.05 -7.43
C ALA A 467 23.46 -9.88 -6.71
N ASP A 468 22.67 -9.23 -5.85
CA ASP A 468 21.71 -9.91 -4.97
C ASP A 468 20.50 -10.47 -5.73
N TRP A 469 19.96 -11.57 -5.21
CA TRP A 469 18.77 -12.23 -5.75
C TRP A 469 17.48 -11.51 -5.33
N SER A 470 17.41 -10.98 -4.12
CA SER A 470 16.23 -10.34 -3.54
C SER A 470 15.93 -9.02 -4.24
N GLU A 471 16.95 -8.17 -4.49
CA GLU A 471 16.78 -6.94 -5.28
C GLU A 471 16.25 -7.23 -6.70
N LYS A 472 16.73 -8.29 -7.36
CA LYS A 472 16.24 -8.75 -8.68
C LYS A 472 14.79 -9.22 -8.58
N ARG A 473 14.49 -10.09 -7.62
CA ARG A 473 13.15 -10.65 -7.38
C ARG A 473 12.15 -9.53 -7.12
N ASN A 474 12.46 -8.61 -6.20
CA ASN A 474 11.61 -7.47 -5.83
C ASN A 474 11.34 -6.56 -7.03
N ALA A 475 12.38 -6.17 -7.79
CA ALA A 475 12.22 -5.30 -8.95
C ALA A 475 11.34 -5.93 -10.04
N LEU A 476 11.48 -7.25 -10.27
CA LEU A 476 10.61 -8.00 -11.18
C LEU A 476 9.19 -8.18 -10.63
N THR A 477 9.03 -8.45 -9.33
CA THR A 477 7.71 -8.60 -8.68
C THR A 477 6.90 -7.30 -8.75
N VAL A 478 7.51 -6.14 -8.44
CA VAL A 478 6.86 -4.82 -8.60
C VAL A 478 6.40 -4.62 -10.04
N LEU A 479 7.27 -4.86 -11.03
CA LEU A 479 6.91 -4.74 -12.44
C LEU A 479 5.80 -5.71 -12.87
N ILE A 480 5.83 -6.97 -12.44
CA ILE A 480 4.77 -7.95 -12.75
C ILE A 480 3.42 -7.43 -12.28
N SER A 481 3.33 -6.84 -11.09
CA SER A 481 2.10 -6.23 -10.58
C SER A 481 1.70 -4.94 -11.31
N CYS A 482 2.64 -4.09 -11.76
CA CYS A 482 2.30 -2.77 -12.30
C CYS A 482 2.42 -2.57 -13.82
N HIS A 483 3.04 -3.48 -14.60
CA HIS A 483 3.35 -3.31 -16.03
C HIS A 483 2.17 -2.92 -16.94
N GLU A 484 0.96 -3.31 -16.53
CA GLU A 484 -0.33 -2.92 -17.12
C GLU A 484 -0.53 -1.38 -17.23
N TYR A 485 0.07 -0.63 -16.31
CA TYR A 485 -0.14 0.80 -16.08
C TYR A 485 1.16 1.59 -15.84
N CYS A 486 2.27 0.93 -15.53
CA CYS A 486 3.60 1.54 -15.38
C CYS A 486 4.71 0.50 -15.66
N PRO A 487 5.60 0.71 -16.66
CA PRO A 487 5.63 1.83 -17.60
C PRO A 487 4.66 1.69 -18.78
N VAL A 488 4.02 2.81 -19.16
CA VAL A 488 3.15 2.93 -20.34
C VAL A 488 3.65 3.93 -21.38
N HIS A 489 4.68 4.74 -21.11
CA HIS A 489 5.27 5.59 -22.15
C HIS A 489 6.27 4.80 -22.99
N TYR A 490 6.24 5.01 -24.30
CA TYR A 490 7.03 4.26 -25.27
C TYR A 490 8.53 4.19 -24.92
N ARG A 491 9.11 5.30 -24.47
CA ARG A 491 10.55 5.39 -24.14
C ARG A 491 10.92 4.56 -22.91
N SER A 492 10.16 4.67 -21.81
CA SER A 492 10.46 3.96 -20.56
C SER A 492 10.12 2.48 -20.67
N ALA A 493 8.97 2.14 -21.28
CA ALA A 493 8.59 0.76 -21.52
C ALA A 493 9.59 0.02 -22.42
N ARG A 494 10.08 0.65 -23.50
CA ARG A 494 11.11 0.05 -24.35
C ARG A 494 12.47 -0.08 -23.65
N ALA A 495 12.82 0.85 -22.76
CA ALA A 495 14.02 0.72 -21.92
C ALA A 495 13.91 -0.47 -20.95
N VAL A 496 12.77 -0.64 -20.29
CA VAL A 496 12.51 -1.80 -19.41
C VAL A 496 12.48 -3.11 -20.20
N MET A 497 11.85 -3.16 -21.37
CA MET A 497 11.89 -4.36 -22.23
C MET A 497 13.32 -4.76 -22.62
N HIS A 498 14.20 -3.81 -22.92
CA HIS A 498 15.62 -4.09 -23.18
C HIS A 498 16.35 -4.65 -21.95
N GLN A 499 16.04 -4.14 -20.74
CA GLN A 499 16.60 -4.67 -19.49
C GLN A 499 16.14 -6.11 -19.23
N LEU A 500 14.85 -6.39 -19.40
CA LEU A 500 14.29 -7.74 -19.26
C LEU A 500 14.85 -8.71 -20.32
N GLU A 501 15.11 -8.24 -21.53
CA GLU A 501 15.73 -9.05 -22.59
C GLU A 501 17.20 -9.38 -22.31
N ALA A 502 17.96 -8.47 -21.71
CA ALA A 502 19.29 -8.78 -21.22
C ALA A 502 19.25 -9.78 -20.04
N LEU A 503 18.43 -9.50 -19.03
CA LEU A 503 18.32 -10.30 -17.79
C LEU A 503 17.82 -11.73 -18.04
N SER A 504 16.94 -11.94 -19.03
CA SER A 504 16.43 -13.27 -19.40
C SER A 504 17.42 -14.08 -20.25
N LYS A 505 18.33 -13.44 -20.99
CA LYS A 505 19.34 -14.12 -21.83
C LYS A 505 20.65 -14.41 -21.09
N ASP A 506 20.99 -13.62 -20.07
CA ASP A 506 22.21 -13.81 -19.26
C ASP A 506 22.27 -15.23 -18.65
N GLN A 507 23.39 -15.94 -18.88
CA GLN A 507 23.60 -17.30 -18.39
C GLN A 507 24.07 -17.35 -16.93
N GLY A 508 24.53 -16.24 -16.36
CA GLY A 508 24.90 -16.13 -14.95
C GLY A 508 23.72 -15.94 -13.99
N GLN A 509 22.50 -15.66 -14.50
CA GLN A 509 21.33 -15.40 -13.64
C GLN A 509 20.59 -16.69 -13.24
N PRO A 510 20.03 -16.75 -12.02
CA PRO A 510 19.16 -17.84 -11.57
C PRO A 510 17.97 -18.12 -12.52
N PRO A 511 17.58 -19.40 -12.72
CA PRO A 511 16.53 -19.76 -13.68
C PRO A 511 15.15 -19.14 -13.40
N ASP A 512 14.81 -18.91 -12.13
CA ASP A 512 13.57 -18.25 -11.70
C ASP A 512 13.54 -16.79 -12.16
N ILE A 513 14.64 -16.04 -11.94
CA ILE A 513 14.80 -14.65 -12.39
C ILE A 513 14.69 -14.55 -13.92
N LYS A 514 15.34 -15.47 -14.65
CA LYS A 514 15.27 -15.54 -16.12
C LYS A 514 13.85 -15.81 -16.62
N THR A 515 13.13 -16.71 -15.94
CA THR A 515 11.75 -17.09 -16.28
C THR A 515 10.78 -15.93 -16.03
N MET A 516 10.90 -15.23 -14.90
CA MET A 516 10.14 -14.00 -14.63
C MET A 516 10.40 -12.94 -15.71
N ALA A 517 11.67 -12.65 -16.01
CA ALA A 517 12.05 -11.63 -16.97
C ALA A 517 11.55 -11.93 -18.39
N GLY A 518 11.67 -13.18 -18.84
CA GLY A 518 11.15 -13.63 -20.15
C GLY A 518 9.62 -13.61 -20.23
N GLY A 519 8.93 -14.06 -19.18
CA GLY A 519 7.47 -14.03 -19.10
C GLY A 519 6.90 -12.60 -19.11
N LEU A 520 7.51 -11.70 -18.33
CA LEU A 520 7.14 -10.29 -18.29
C LEU A 520 7.45 -9.58 -19.62
N LEU A 521 8.61 -9.85 -20.23
CA LEU A 521 8.96 -9.33 -21.56
C LEU A 521 7.94 -9.73 -22.62
N SER A 522 7.44 -10.97 -22.57
CA SER A 522 6.37 -11.44 -23.47
C SER A 522 5.09 -10.61 -23.32
N LYS A 523 4.61 -10.44 -22.07
CA LYS A 523 3.43 -9.60 -21.77
C LYS A 523 3.59 -8.14 -22.21
N MET A 524 4.77 -7.56 -21.99
CA MET A 524 5.04 -6.17 -22.41
C MET A 524 5.09 -6.03 -23.94
N ARG A 525 5.71 -6.98 -24.65
CA ARG A 525 5.76 -6.99 -26.13
C ARG A 525 4.38 -7.14 -26.77
N GLN A 526 3.52 -7.98 -26.21
CA GLN A 526 2.10 -8.11 -26.62
C GLN A 526 1.32 -6.78 -26.55
N ARG A 527 1.86 -5.77 -25.87
CA ARG A 527 1.24 -4.47 -25.64
C ARG A 527 2.04 -3.29 -26.20
N GLU A 528 3.14 -3.49 -26.95
CA GLU A 528 3.98 -2.39 -27.46
C GLU A 528 3.20 -1.40 -28.32
N ASP A 529 2.23 -1.87 -29.12
CA ASP A 529 1.38 -1.01 -29.95
C ASP A 529 0.40 -0.14 -29.14
N SER A 530 0.12 -0.48 -27.88
CA SER A 530 -0.77 0.27 -26.97
C SER A 530 -0.06 1.36 -26.15
N LEU A 531 1.26 1.53 -26.33
CA LEU A 531 2.08 2.45 -25.54
C LEU A 531 1.85 3.92 -25.91
N LEU A 532 1.87 4.77 -24.89
CA LEU A 532 1.68 6.22 -24.99
C LEU A 532 2.92 6.90 -25.58
N ASP A 533 2.71 7.98 -26.32
CA ASP A 533 3.76 8.80 -26.96
C ASP A 533 4.71 7.99 -27.87
N ARG A 534 4.19 6.95 -28.54
CA ARG A 534 4.89 6.26 -29.62
C ARG A 534 5.27 7.30 -30.69
N PRO A 535 6.55 7.36 -31.11
CA PRO A 535 6.93 8.23 -32.22
C PRO A 535 6.19 7.80 -33.50
N PRO A 536 5.87 8.72 -34.42
CA PRO A 536 5.29 8.35 -35.71
C PRO A 536 6.21 7.34 -36.41
N PRO A 537 5.65 6.37 -37.17
CA PRO A 537 6.47 5.48 -37.97
C PRO A 537 7.36 6.32 -38.89
N LYS A 538 8.67 6.02 -38.90
CA LYS A 538 9.54 6.63 -39.91
C LYS A 538 8.97 6.25 -41.29
N PRO A 539 8.80 7.19 -42.22
CA PRO A 539 8.42 6.82 -43.58
C PRO A 539 9.46 5.82 -44.10
N ALA A 540 8.99 4.77 -44.78
CA ALA A 540 9.89 3.86 -45.45
C ALA A 540 10.73 4.67 -46.45
N HIS A 541 12.06 4.51 -46.40
CA HIS A 541 12.90 4.95 -47.50
C HIS A 541 12.63 4.01 -48.67
N ASP A 542 11.63 4.38 -49.48
CA ASP A 542 11.29 3.63 -50.67
C ASP A 542 12.48 3.68 -51.64
N HIS A 543 13.04 2.51 -51.94
CA HIS A 543 14.21 2.38 -52.81
C HIS A 543 13.82 2.39 -54.29
N SER A 544 12.90 3.28 -54.65
CA SER A 544 12.37 3.50 -56.00
C SER A 544 13.17 4.58 -56.74
N LYS A 545 14.42 4.24 -57.12
CA LYS A 545 15.10 4.93 -58.23
C LYS A 545 14.54 4.41 -59.57
N PRO A 546 14.02 5.28 -60.44
CA PRO A 546 14.10 5.07 -61.88
C PRO A 546 15.40 5.67 -62.41
N SER A 547 16.18 4.90 -63.18
CA SER A 547 16.80 5.46 -64.39
C SER A 547 15.75 5.44 -65.51
N GLU A 548 15.91 6.05 -66.68
CA GLU A 548 17.09 6.61 -67.33
C GLU A 548 16.65 7.67 -68.37
N GLY A 549 17.56 8.50 -68.91
CA GLY A 549 17.19 9.45 -69.96
C GLY A 549 18.23 10.52 -70.27
N GLN A 550 19.20 10.21 -71.12
CA GLN A 550 20.18 11.18 -71.63
C GLN A 550 19.67 11.91 -72.87
N SER A 551 19.97 13.21 -73.01
CA SER A 551 20.49 13.81 -74.27
C SER A 551 20.98 15.26 -74.13
N LYS A 552 22.28 15.46 -74.41
CA LYS A 552 22.99 16.54 -75.17
C LYS A 552 22.36 17.97 -75.25
N SER A 553 23.10 19.08 -75.28
CA SER A 553 24.43 19.35 -75.91
C SER A 553 25.08 20.66 -75.41
N ALA A 554 26.39 20.88 -75.68
CA ALA A 554 27.15 22.16 -75.77
C ALA A 554 27.15 23.12 -74.53
N GLU A 555 28.28 23.50 -73.92
CA GLU A 555 29.33 24.47 -74.38
C GLU A 555 28.85 25.94 -74.48
N ALA A 556 29.59 26.99 -74.03
CA ALA A 556 31.01 27.08 -73.70
C ALA A 556 31.41 28.23 -72.70
N HIS A 557 32.65 28.14 -72.19
CA HIS A 557 33.58 29.24 -71.77
C HIS A 557 33.26 30.22 -70.60
N GLY A 558 34.27 30.46 -69.73
CA GLY A 558 34.27 31.55 -68.72
C GLY A 558 35.42 31.53 -67.68
N LYS A 559 36.53 32.26 -67.95
CA LYS A 559 37.61 32.65 -67.00
C LYS A 559 37.24 34.00 -66.32
N SER A 560 37.82 34.55 -65.24
CA SER A 560 38.75 34.15 -64.15
C SER A 560 38.88 35.36 -63.17
N THR A 561 39.47 35.18 -61.96
CA THR A 561 40.15 36.24 -61.13
C THR A 561 39.27 37.42 -60.62
N GLU A 562 39.57 38.26 -59.59
CA GLU A 562 40.57 38.46 -58.51
C GLU A 562 39.81 39.23 -57.37
N ALA A 563 40.07 39.24 -56.05
CA ALA A 563 41.24 39.30 -55.15
C ALA A 563 41.48 40.71 -54.52
N HIS A 564 41.94 40.73 -53.25
CA HIS A 564 42.30 41.90 -52.40
C HIS A 564 41.16 42.85 -51.90
N ASN A 565 41.23 43.52 -50.73
CA ASN A 565 42.28 43.53 -49.68
C ASN A 565 41.77 43.73 -48.21
N LYS A 566 42.72 43.61 -47.25
CA LYS A 566 42.63 43.85 -45.77
C LYS A 566 42.68 45.37 -45.40
N PRO A 567 42.56 45.85 -44.12
CA PRO A 567 42.96 45.26 -42.81
C PRO A 567 41.92 45.49 -41.65
N SER A 568 42.29 45.56 -40.35
CA SER A 568 42.70 44.47 -39.42
C SER A 568 42.52 44.91 -37.94
N ASP A 569 42.71 43.96 -37.00
CA ASP A 569 42.90 44.07 -35.51
C ASP A 569 41.72 43.51 -34.68
N SER A 570 41.83 42.40 -33.92
CA SER A 570 42.60 42.09 -32.67
C SER A 570 42.15 42.96 -31.49
N HIS A 571 41.63 42.44 -30.36
CA HIS A 571 41.96 41.26 -29.53
C HIS A 571 40.70 40.75 -28.75
N ALA A 572 40.61 39.58 -28.08
CA ALA A 572 41.41 38.34 -28.01
C ALA A 572 40.56 37.15 -27.42
N ARG A 573 41.17 35.95 -27.38
CA ARG A 573 40.72 34.61 -26.87
C ARG A 573 39.70 34.62 -25.72
N THR A 574 38.67 33.74 -25.61
CA THR A 574 38.43 32.33 -26.02
C THR A 574 39.15 31.23 -25.20
N THR A 575 38.39 30.52 -24.34
CA THR A 575 38.36 29.04 -24.06
C THR A 575 37.41 28.80 -22.86
N SER A 576 36.40 27.91 -22.75
CA SER A 576 35.89 26.70 -23.44
C SER A 576 36.17 25.36 -22.72
N SER A 577 35.10 24.60 -22.38
CA SER A 577 35.07 23.18 -21.94
C SER A 577 35.72 22.83 -20.56
N SER A 578 35.38 21.76 -19.82
CA SER A 578 34.23 20.81 -19.81
C SER A 578 34.28 19.87 -18.58
N GLN A 579 33.13 19.24 -18.21
CA GLN A 579 33.00 18.10 -17.25
C GLN A 579 33.36 18.44 -15.77
N GLY A 580 32.99 17.68 -14.72
CA GLY A 580 32.04 16.56 -14.58
C GLY A 580 32.17 15.81 -13.22
N HIS A 581 31.12 15.09 -12.79
CA HIS A 581 31.04 14.07 -11.69
C HIS A 581 30.90 14.46 -10.19
N ALA A 582 30.16 13.56 -9.48
CA ALA A 582 29.99 13.30 -8.03
C ALA A 582 29.55 14.45 -7.08
N LEU A 583 28.60 14.34 -6.13
CA LEU A 583 27.97 13.29 -5.28
C LEU A 583 28.67 12.93 -3.95
N ASN A 584 27.83 12.81 -2.90
CA ASN A 584 28.08 12.39 -1.50
C ASN A 584 28.86 13.40 -0.62
N ALA A 585 28.62 13.55 0.70
CA ALA A 585 27.66 12.89 1.62
C ALA A 585 27.14 13.88 2.71
N LEU A 586 26.25 13.41 3.60
CA LEU A 586 25.71 14.16 4.74
C LEU A 586 26.62 14.08 5.99
N SER A 587 26.65 15.13 6.81
CA SER A 587 26.90 15.02 8.27
C SER A 587 26.44 16.28 9.04
N SER A 588 26.09 16.12 10.31
CA SER A 588 25.44 17.11 11.18
C SER A 588 26.39 18.19 11.74
N PRO A 589 25.87 19.38 12.12
CA PRO A 589 26.63 20.37 12.89
C PRO A 589 26.38 20.25 14.41
N SER A 590 27.44 20.06 15.20
CA SER A 590 27.44 20.34 16.64
C SER A 590 28.68 21.14 17.05
N THR A 591 28.44 22.34 17.58
CA THR A 591 29.28 23.13 18.51
C THR A 591 30.80 22.88 18.53
N GLY A 592 31.58 23.81 17.95
CA GLY A 592 33.06 23.81 18.01
C GLY A 592 33.66 25.22 18.12
N VAL A 593 33.93 25.67 19.35
CA VAL A 593 34.43 27.02 19.69
C VAL A 593 35.84 27.31 19.14
N LYS A 594 36.10 28.55 18.69
CA LYS A 594 37.45 29.15 18.67
C LYS A 594 37.55 30.31 19.69
N ARG A 595 38.72 30.47 20.31
CA ARG A 595 39.04 31.49 21.34
C ARG A 595 40.14 32.45 20.87
N SER A 596 39.98 33.73 21.21
CA SER A 596 41.05 34.74 21.44
C SER A 596 40.35 35.99 21.99
N ALA A 597 40.29 36.32 23.28
CA ALA A 597 41.29 36.41 24.36
C ALA A 597 42.03 37.77 24.41
N THR A 598 41.66 38.61 25.38
CA THR A 598 42.53 39.55 26.14
C THR A 598 41.83 40.02 27.43
N ASP A 599 42.55 39.91 28.53
CA ASP A 599 42.56 40.78 29.74
C ASP A 599 41.37 40.90 30.72
N SER A 600 41.67 41.51 31.86
CA SER A 600 40.95 41.63 33.16
C SER A 600 41.53 42.88 33.89
N PRO A 601 41.24 43.26 35.18
CA PRO A 601 40.37 42.67 36.22
C PRO A 601 39.49 43.70 37.00
N ASN A 602 38.95 43.30 38.18
CA ASN A 602 38.39 44.11 39.29
C ASN A 602 37.05 44.87 39.07
N SER A 603 36.21 45.16 40.10
CA SER A 603 36.08 44.62 41.48
C SER A 603 34.77 45.07 42.19
N THR A 604 34.48 44.48 43.37
CA THR A 604 33.77 45.07 44.56
C THR A 604 32.28 45.50 44.55
N THR A 605 31.50 44.87 45.47
CA THR A 605 30.36 45.42 46.29
C THR A 605 29.05 45.86 45.58
N THR A 606 27.83 45.92 46.18
CA THR A 606 27.35 45.93 47.59
C THR A 606 25.88 45.42 47.75
N SER A 607 25.41 45.14 48.98
CA SER A 607 23.97 44.97 49.40
C SER A 607 23.54 46.12 50.36
N PRO A 608 22.40 46.19 51.14
CA PRO A 608 21.30 45.24 51.54
C PRO A 608 19.93 45.61 50.87
N GLU A 609 18.69 45.23 51.27
CA GLU A 609 18.03 44.48 52.40
C GLU A 609 17.06 43.40 51.78
N GLY A 610 16.15 42.67 52.45
CA GLY A 610 15.63 42.82 53.82
C GLY A 610 14.48 41.91 54.29
N LYS A 611 13.61 42.49 55.13
CA LYS A 611 12.47 41.90 55.91
C LYS A 611 11.56 40.91 55.14
N LYS A 612 11.14 39.74 55.67
CA LYS A 612 10.46 39.37 56.95
C LYS A 612 9.01 39.91 57.07
N LEU A 613 7.99 39.18 57.55
CA LEU A 613 7.79 37.78 58.02
C LEU A 613 6.72 37.07 57.12
N ARG A 614 5.97 35.98 57.42
CA ARG A 614 5.67 35.15 58.64
C ARG A 614 5.16 33.75 58.21
N ALA A 615 4.89 32.85 59.19
CA ALA A 615 4.21 31.56 59.05
C ALA A 615 3.12 31.38 60.15
N ASN A 616 2.44 30.22 60.15
CA ASN A 616 1.53 29.54 61.13
C ASN A 616 0.42 28.83 60.27
N ASP A 617 -0.13 27.65 60.61
CA ASP A 617 0.11 26.75 61.74
C ASP A 617 -0.25 25.26 61.43
N GLU A 618 -0.06 24.39 62.43
CA GLU A 618 -0.24 22.92 62.37
C GLU A 618 -1.71 22.43 62.23
N ARG A 619 -1.89 21.18 61.75
CA ARG A 619 -2.34 20.07 62.63
C ARG A 619 -2.07 18.67 62.04
N SER A 620 -1.80 17.68 62.90
CA SER A 620 -1.58 16.27 62.52
C SER A 620 -2.87 15.46 62.43
N GLU A 621 -2.84 14.35 61.68
CA GLU A 621 -3.34 13.07 62.22
C GLU A 621 -2.58 11.85 61.67
N ARG A 622 -2.72 10.68 62.32
CA ARG A 622 -1.67 9.64 62.31
C ARG A 622 -2.20 8.21 62.54
N SER A 623 -2.27 7.39 61.49
CA SER A 623 -2.22 5.93 61.56
C SER A 623 -1.62 5.36 60.25
N SER A 624 -0.72 4.38 60.19
CA SER A 624 -0.32 3.26 61.07
C SER A 624 -1.08 1.94 60.87
N ALA A 625 -0.81 1.28 59.74
CA ALA A 625 -0.88 -0.18 59.63
C ALA A 625 0.32 -0.72 58.83
N ARG A 626 1.03 -1.68 59.44
CA ARG A 626 2.08 -2.55 58.86
C ARG A 626 1.44 -3.97 59.00
N GLU A 627 1.57 -4.93 58.09
CA GLU A 627 2.72 -5.83 57.97
C GLU A 627 2.53 -6.84 56.82
N ARG A 628 3.67 -7.28 56.25
CA ARG A 628 4.11 -8.64 55.89
C ARG A 628 3.07 -9.74 55.54
N GLY A 629 3.28 -10.44 54.41
CA GLY A 629 2.67 -11.76 54.15
C GLY A 629 2.87 -12.33 52.73
N ARG A 630 3.67 -13.39 52.60
CA ARG A 630 3.79 -14.33 51.46
C ARG A 630 3.57 -15.75 52.03
N PRO A 631 3.31 -16.82 51.24
CA PRO A 631 2.80 -16.95 49.86
C PRO A 631 1.52 -17.87 49.86
N PRO A 632 1.03 -18.49 48.76
CA PRO A 632 -0.26 -19.19 48.75
C PRO A 632 -0.21 -20.72 48.97
N ARG A 633 -1.30 -21.25 49.51
CA ARG A 633 -1.87 -22.62 49.50
C ARG A 633 -3.34 -22.47 49.95
N GLU A 634 -4.32 -23.23 49.46
CA GLU A 634 -4.36 -24.29 48.43
C GLU A 634 -5.32 -23.93 47.29
#